data_AF-A0A7M1T2Y4-F1
#
_entry.id   AF-A0A7M1T2Y4-F1
#
_cell.length_a   1.000
_cell.length_b   1.000
_cell.length_c   1.000
_cell.angle_alpha   90.00
_cell.angle_beta   90.00
_cell.angle_gamma   90.00
#
_symmetry.space_group_name_H-M   'P 1'
#
loop_
_entity.id
_entity.type
_entity.pdbx_description
1 polymer ?
#
loop_
_entity_poly.entity_id
_entity_poly.type
_entity_poly.pdbx_seq_one_letter_code
_entity_poly.pdbx_strand_id
1 'polypeptide(L)'
;MNYSENLKKKIEELSLSKENILYLPIAQVHLRRIVSGSKTVEFRDLTDYYLKKINNYKNLKYDSTKPITHILFQGGYNPDSPRVLAELKYTGAKFNAEHGLPANLTIYSANAKEVMSPEEGEANYPNIFREAEIEGYENGDEYLALQLGRVVYTEGI
;
A
#
# COMPACT_ATOMS: atom_id res chain seq x y z
N MET A 1 9.69 8.92 -15.84
CA MET A 1 9.57 9.53 -14.51
C MET A 1 10.96 9.98 -14.14
N ASN A 2 11.18 11.29 -13.98
CA ASN A 2 12.53 11.81 -13.74
C ASN A 2 12.74 11.88 -12.23
N TYR A 3 13.52 10.94 -11.71
CA TYR A 3 13.98 10.99 -10.32
C TYR A 3 15.05 12.07 -10.18
N SER A 4 15.09 12.73 -9.02
CA SER A 4 16.23 13.56 -8.65
C SER A 4 17.49 12.69 -8.54
N GLU A 5 18.67 13.30 -8.64
CA GLU A 5 19.94 12.58 -8.47
C GLU A 5 20.04 11.92 -7.08
N ASN A 6 19.52 12.57 -6.04
CA ASN A 6 19.51 12.02 -4.69
C ASN A 6 18.58 10.80 -4.57
N LEU A 7 17.39 10.85 -5.18
CA LEU A 7 16.48 9.69 -5.20
C LEU A 7 17.05 8.53 -6.01
N LYS A 8 17.71 8.80 -7.15
CA LYS A 8 18.42 7.76 -7.93
C LYS A 8 19.48 7.08 -7.10
N LYS A 9 20.37 7.87 -6.47
CA LYS A 9 21.42 7.36 -5.59
C LYS A 9 20.83 6.49 -4.48
N LYS A 10 19.72 6.92 -3.88
CA LYS A 10 19.08 6.13 -2.82
C LYS A 10 18.48 4.81 -3.32
N ILE A 11 17.89 4.81 -4.51
CA ILE A 11 17.39 3.60 -5.17
C ILE A 11 18.53 2.62 -5.45
N GLU A 12 19.67 3.12 -5.94
CA GLU A 12 20.88 2.33 -6.18
C GLU A 12 21.47 1.76 -4.88
N GLU A 13 21.58 2.58 -3.82
CA GLU A 13 22.03 2.13 -2.48
C GLU A 13 21.17 0.98 -1.93
N LEU A 14 19.85 1.02 -2.20
CA LEU A 14 18.91 -0.02 -1.79
C LEU A 14 18.83 -1.19 -2.78
N SER A 15 19.58 -1.15 -3.89
CA SER A 15 19.55 -2.15 -4.96
C SER A 15 18.14 -2.41 -5.52
N LEU A 16 17.32 -1.36 -5.59
CA LEU A 16 15.94 -1.47 -6.07
C LEU A 16 15.87 -1.28 -7.59
N SER A 17 15.13 -2.17 -8.24
CA SER A 17 14.71 -1.99 -9.62
C SER A 17 13.32 -1.37 -9.70
N LYS A 18 12.89 -0.98 -10.91
CA LYS A 18 11.61 -0.30 -11.13
C LYS A 18 10.42 -1.14 -10.68
N GLU A 19 10.47 -2.45 -10.89
CA GLU A 19 9.44 -3.40 -10.50
C GLU A 19 9.31 -3.58 -8.97
N ASN A 20 10.34 -3.19 -8.20
CA ASN A 20 10.26 -3.18 -6.74
C ASN A 20 9.51 -1.95 -6.19
N ILE A 21 9.28 -0.93 -7.00
CA ILE A 21 8.77 0.37 -6.57
C ILE A 21 7.37 0.61 -7.12
N LEU A 22 6.39 0.67 -6.22
CA LEU A 22 5.04 1.13 -6.54
C LEU A 22 4.95 2.65 -6.43
N TYR A 23 4.59 3.33 -7.52
CA TYR A 23 4.36 4.77 -7.50
C TYR A 23 2.90 5.12 -7.16
N LEU A 24 2.70 6.00 -6.16
CA LEU A 24 1.40 6.48 -5.73
C LEU A 24 1.37 7.99 -5.45
N PRO A 25 0.55 8.79 -6.17
CA PRO A 25 0.24 10.14 -5.73
C PRO A 25 -0.71 10.12 -4.53
N ILE A 26 -0.45 10.97 -3.54
CA ILE A 26 -1.28 11.19 -2.33
C ILE A 26 -1.39 12.68 -2.02
N ALA A 27 -2.39 13.07 -1.23
CA ALA A 27 -2.42 14.40 -0.66
C ALA A 27 -1.25 14.61 0.31
N GLN A 28 -0.68 15.82 0.32
CA GLN A 28 0.52 16.14 1.10
C GLN A 28 0.32 15.95 2.61
N VAL A 29 -0.91 16.07 3.12
CA VAL A 29 -1.23 15.81 4.53
C VAL A 29 -0.94 14.35 4.91
N HIS A 30 -1.28 13.38 4.06
CA HIS A 30 -0.99 11.97 4.33
C HIS A 30 0.51 11.68 4.21
N LEU A 31 1.19 12.33 3.27
CA LEU A 31 2.64 12.23 3.11
C LEU A 31 3.38 12.65 4.40
N ARG A 32 2.98 13.77 5.02
CA ARG A 32 3.52 14.22 6.32
C ARG A 32 3.20 13.25 7.45
N ARG A 33 1.99 12.69 7.48
CA ARG A 33 1.59 11.68 8.47
C ARG A 33 2.46 10.42 8.36
N ILE A 34 2.76 9.97 7.14
CA ILE A 34 3.67 8.85 6.88
C ILE A 34 5.08 9.14 7.42
N VAL A 35 5.64 10.32 7.12
CA VAL A 35 6.98 10.68 7.62
C VAL A 35 7.03 10.80 9.14
N SER A 36 5.98 11.33 9.76
CA SER A 36 5.89 11.37 11.23
C SER A 36 5.69 10.00 11.88
N GLY A 37 5.33 8.97 11.11
CA GLY A 37 4.92 7.66 11.61
C GLY A 37 3.50 7.60 12.17
N SER A 38 2.71 8.69 12.12
CA SER A 38 1.32 8.71 12.56
C SER A 38 0.34 8.04 11.57
N LYS A 39 0.80 7.72 10.37
CA LYS A 39 0.10 6.86 9.40
C LYS A 39 1.05 5.75 8.96
N THR A 40 0.69 4.51 9.25
CA THR A 40 1.48 3.31 8.91
C THR A 40 0.78 2.42 7.90
N VAL A 41 -0.45 2.75 7.50
CA VAL A 41 -1.20 2.06 6.46
C VAL A 41 -1.72 3.07 5.45
N GLU A 42 -1.42 2.86 4.17
CA GLU A 42 -2.06 3.59 3.07
C GLU A 42 -3.26 2.79 2.56
N PHE A 43 -4.42 3.42 2.48
CA PHE A 43 -5.64 2.81 1.96
C PHE A 43 -5.95 3.32 0.56
N ARG A 44 -6.49 2.44 -0.27
CA ARG A 44 -6.99 2.73 -1.61
C ARG A 44 -8.30 2.01 -1.83
N ASP A 45 -9.11 2.56 -2.72
CA ASP A 45 -10.30 1.87 -3.19
C ASP A 45 -9.94 0.50 -3.73
N LEU A 46 -10.75 -0.50 -3.37
CA LEU A 46 -10.58 -1.86 -3.86
C LEU A 46 -11.08 -1.94 -5.31
N THR A 47 -10.26 -1.46 -6.24
CA THR A 47 -10.57 -1.45 -7.67
C THR A 47 -9.58 -2.30 -8.45
N ASP A 48 -10.05 -2.77 -9.61
CA ASP A 48 -9.22 -3.46 -10.61
C ASP A 48 -7.96 -2.67 -10.98
N TYR A 49 -8.03 -1.34 -10.96
CA TYR A 49 -6.89 -0.46 -11.21
C TYR A 49 -5.78 -0.65 -10.18
N TYR A 50 -6.10 -0.59 -8.88
CA TYR A 50 -5.10 -0.77 -7.82
C TYR A 50 -4.68 -2.23 -7.66
N LEU A 51 -5.61 -3.18 -7.81
CA LEU A 51 -5.28 -4.60 -7.76
C LEU A 51 -4.29 -5.00 -8.87
N LYS A 52 -4.47 -4.51 -10.10
CA LYS A 52 -3.51 -4.74 -11.21
C LYS A 52 -2.18 -4.00 -11.02
N LYS A 53 -2.10 -2.97 -10.17
CA LYS A 53 -0.82 -2.34 -9.81
C LYS A 53 0.02 -3.28 -8.95
N ILE A 54 -0.59 -3.97 -7.98
CA ILE A 54 0.11 -4.83 -7.02
C ILE A 54 0.17 -6.32 -7.38
N ASN A 55 -0.73 -6.79 -8.24
CA ASN A 55 -0.82 -8.19 -8.64
C ASN A 55 -0.61 -8.38 -10.15
N ASN A 56 -0.10 -9.55 -10.52
CA ASN A 56 -0.10 -10.07 -11.88
C ASN A 56 -1.50 -10.59 -12.23
N TYR A 57 -1.98 -10.25 -13.42
CA TYR A 57 -3.28 -10.67 -13.94
C TYR A 57 -3.07 -11.49 -15.21
N LYS A 58 -3.49 -12.75 -15.20
CA LYS A 58 -3.37 -13.69 -16.33
C LYS A 58 -4.61 -14.58 -16.39
N ASN A 59 -5.04 -14.95 -17.59
CA ASN A 59 -6.17 -15.87 -17.79
C ASN A 59 -7.44 -15.47 -17.01
N LEU A 60 -7.76 -14.16 -17.01
CA LEU A 60 -8.91 -13.58 -16.32
C LEU A 60 -8.91 -13.73 -14.78
N LYS A 61 -7.74 -13.96 -14.17
CA LYS A 61 -7.60 -14.06 -12.72
C LYS A 61 -6.31 -13.40 -12.22
N TYR A 62 -6.33 -12.97 -10.95
CA TYR A 62 -5.13 -12.57 -10.23
C TYR A 62 -4.32 -13.81 -9.87
N ASP A 63 -3.04 -13.82 -10.26
CA ASP A 63 -2.16 -14.99 -10.24
C ASP A 63 -1.17 -14.94 -9.07
N SER A 64 -0.43 -13.83 -8.96
CA SER A 64 0.64 -13.64 -7.97
C SER A 64 0.82 -12.15 -7.66
N THR A 65 1.43 -11.84 -6.52
CA THR A 65 1.90 -10.47 -6.22
C THR A 65 3.09 -10.11 -7.09
N LYS A 66 3.15 -8.86 -7.51
CA LYS A 66 4.39 -8.31 -8.08
C LYS A 66 5.45 -8.19 -6.98
N PRO A 67 6.76 -8.21 -7.33
CA PRO A 67 7.86 -8.16 -6.36
C PRO A 67 8.07 -6.73 -5.81
N ILE A 68 6.98 -6.04 -5.46
CA ILE A 68 7.00 -4.68 -4.93
C ILE A 68 7.41 -4.76 -3.46
N THR A 69 8.48 -4.04 -3.11
CA THR A 69 9.00 -3.97 -1.75
C THR A 69 8.99 -2.55 -1.20
N HIS A 70 8.75 -1.55 -2.06
CA HIS A 70 8.75 -0.14 -1.69
C HIS A 70 7.61 0.62 -2.37
N ILE A 71 7.14 1.68 -1.72
CA ILE A 71 6.21 2.65 -2.30
C ILE A 71 6.92 4.00 -2.39
N LEU A 72 6.93 4.57 -3.59
CA LEU A 72 7.29 5.96 -3.84
C LEU A 72 6.03 6.81 -3.86
N PHE A 73 5.80 7.53 -2.77
CA PHE A 73 4.73 8.50 -2.67
C PHE A 73 5.13 9.85 -3.25
N GLN A 74 4.19 10.53 -3.90
CA GLN A 74 4.32 11.93 -4.32
C GLN A 74 3.15 12.75 -3.80
N GLY A 75 3.44 13.89 -3.16
CA GLY A 75 2.48 14.82 -2.59
C GLY A 75 1.73 15.63 -3.66
N GLY A 76 0.91 14.96 -4.47
CA GLY A 76 0.16 15.52 -5.60
C GLY A 76 0.72 15.11 -6.96
N TYR A 77 0.25 15.78 -8.01
CA TYR A 77 0.58 15.44 -9.40
C TYR A 77 1.72 16.26 -10.00
N ASN A 78 2.18 17.32 -9.32
CA ASN A 78 3.30 18.13 -9.79
C ASN A 78 4.60 17.29 -9.75
N PRO A 79 5.39 17.22 -10.83
CA PRO A 79 6.69 16.51 -10.84
C PRO A 79 7.67 16.96 -9.75
N ASP A 80 7.55 18.19 -9.27
CA ASP A 80 8.39 18.77 -8.21
C ASP A 80 7.74 18.68 -6.82
N SER A 81 6.58 18.01 -6.70
CA SER A 81 5.93 17.76 -5.42
C SER A 81 6.85 16.95 -4.49
N PRO A 82 6.70 17.12 -3.16
CA PRO A 82 7.45 16.35 -2.19
C PRO A 82 7.27 14.84 -2.37
N ARG A 83 8.32 14.07 -2.13
CA ARG A 83 8.33 12.62 -2.31
C ARG A 83 8.80 11.91 -1.05
N VAL A 84 8.28 10.70 -0.86
CA VAL A 84 8.66 9.80 0.22
C VAL A 84 8.81 8.41 -0.34
N LEU A 85 9.96 7.77 -0.09
CA LEU A 85 10.14 6.34 -0.33
C LEU A 85 9.99 5.62 1.01
N ALA A 86 9.07 4.68 1.07
CA ALA A 86 8.84 3.84 2.25
C ALA A 86 8.86 2.36 1.87
N GLU A 87 9.29 1.52 2.80
CA GLU A 87 9.18 0.06 2.68
C GLU A 87 7.68 -0.35 2.63
N LEU A 88 7.37 -1.38 1.85
CA LEU A 88 6.08 -2.07 1.85
C LEU A 88 6.25 -3.41 2.56
N LYS A 89 5.53 -3.61 3.67
CA LYS A 89 5.61 -4.86 4.45
C LYS A 89 4.65 -5.91 3.90
N TYR A 90 3.39 -5.54 3.74
CA TYR A 90 2.36 -6.41 3.18
C TYR A 90 1.26 -5.60 2.51
N THR A 91 0.49 -6.27 1.67
CA THR A 91 -0.74 -5.73 1.08
C THR A 91 -1.92 -6.56 1.53
N GLY A 92 -2.99 -5.93 2.01
CA GLY A 92 -4.23 -6.59 2.42
C GLY A 92 -5.41 -6.02 1.68
N ALA A 93 -6.36 -6.85 1.29
CA ALA A 93 -7.62 -6.43 0.68
C ALA A 93 -8.79 -6.98 1.49
N LYS A 94 -9.66 -6.11 1.99
CA LYS A 94 -10.90 -6.51 2.64
C LYS A 94 -12.02 -6.53 1.59
N PHE A 95 -12.61 -7.70 1.37
CA PHE A 95 -13.71 -7.90 0.44
C PHE A 95 -15.02 -8.08 1.21
N ASN A 96 -16.09 -7.47 0.70
CA ASN A 96 -17.45 -7.72 1.12
C ASN A 96 -18.17 -8.38 -0.05
N ALA A 97 -18.08 -9.72 -0.12
CA ALA A 97 -18.45 -10.46 -1.32
C ALA A 97 -19.87 -10.14 -1.78
N GLU A 98 -20.83 -10.07 -0.85
CA GLU A 98 -22.22 -9.68 -1.12
C GLU A 98 -22.83 -9.22 0.20
N HIS A 99 -23.50 -8.06 0.22
CA HIS A 99 -24.16 -7.40 1.35
C HIS A 99 -25.01 -8.36 2.24
N GLY A 100 -24.37 -9.08 3.17
CA GLY A 100 -24.99 -10.08 4.04
C GLY A 100 -24.14 -11.31 4.37
N LEU A 101 -22.97 -11.49 3.74
CA LEU A 101 -21.98 -12.51 4.10
C LEU A 101 -20.81 -11.90 4.91
N PRO A 102 -20.11 -12.68 5.75
CA PRO A 102 -18.97 -12.17 6.52
C PRO A 102 -17.86 -11.68 5.58
N ALA A 103 -17.36 -10.46 5.84
CA ALA A 103 -16.27 -9.87 5.07
C ALA A 103 -15.00 -10.74 5.24
N ASN A 104 -14.27 -11.00 4.17
CA ASN A 104 -12.99 -11.72 4.26
C ASN A 104 -11.84 -10.74 4.04
N LEU A 105 -10.79 -10.88 4.85
CA LEU A 105 -9.52 -10.20 4.62
C LEU A 105 -8.60 -11.13 3.83
N THR A 106 -8.19 -10.71 2.65
CA THR A 106 -7.15 -11.40 1.89
C THR A 106 -5.83 -10.67 2.10
N ILE A 107 -4.85 -11.34 2.70
CA ILE A 107 -3.50 -10.82 2.81
C ILE A 107 -2.66 -11.42 1.69
N TYR A 108 -1.94 -10.54 1.00
CA TYR A 108 -0.91 -10.90 0.05
C TYR A 108 0.44 -10.48 0.61
N SER A 109 1.31 -11.45 0.84
CA SER A 109 2.71 -11.26 1.20
C SER A 109 3.62 -11.93 0.18
N ALA A 110 4.93 -11.68 0.25
CA ALA A 110 5.92 -12.17 -0.72
C ALA A 110 5.84 -13.69 -1.00
N ASN A 111 5.26 -14.49 -0.10
CA ASN A 111 5.20 -15.95 -0.21
C ASN A 111 3.84 -16.58 0.12
N ALA A 112 2.80 -15.79 0.43
CA ALA A 112 1.53 -16.35 0.84
C ALA A 112 0.34 -15.48 0.40
N LYS A 113 -0.72 -16.17 -0.02
CA LYS A 113 -2.07 -15.64 -0.07
C LYS A 113 -2.84 -16.29 1.05
N GLU A 114 -3.26 -15.49 2.02
CA GLU A 114 -4.07 -15.94 3.14
C GLU A 114 -5.43 -15.30 3.05
N VAL A 115 -6.47 -16.08 3.36
CA VAL A 115 -7.85 -15.60 3.47
C VAL A 115 -8.28 -15.90 4.89
N MET A 116 -8.73 -14.88 5.59
CA MET A 116 -9.08 -14.94 7.00
C MET A 116 -10.38 -14.17 7.27
N SER A 117 -11.08 -14.52 8.36
CA SER A 117 -12.22 -13.76 8.83
C SER A 117 -11.77 -12.36 9.31
N PRO A 118 -12.70 -11.41 9.54
CA PRO A 118 -12.35 -10.10 10.09
C PRO A 118 -11.69 -10.23 11.46
N GLU A 119 -12.17 -11.13 12.31
CA GLU A 119 -11.64 -11.34 13.67
C GLU A 119 -10.21 -11.91 13.63
N GLU A 120 -9.96 -12.87 12.74
CA GLU A 120 -8.62 -13.39 12.51
C GLU A 120 -7.69 -12.31 11.92
N GLY A 121 -8.21 -11.49 11.00
CA GLY A 121 -7.49 -10.37 10.43
C GLY A 121 -7.12 -9.32 11.47
N GLU A 122 -8.05 -8.97 12.35
CA GLU A 122 -7.82 -8.01 13.43
C GLU A 122 -6.82 -8.54 14.44
N ALA A 123 -6.88 -9.83 14.77
CA ALA A 123 -5.91 -10.47 15.66
C ALA A 123 -4.48 -10.47 15.09
N ASN A 124 -4.33 -10.74 13.78
CA ASN A 124 -3.02 -10.85 13.13
C ASN A 124 -2.48 -9.51 12.61
N TYR A 125 -3.36 -8.58 12.24
CA TYR A 125 -3.03 -7.30 11.60
C TYR A 125 -3.81 -6.12 12.23
N PRO A 126 -3.75 -5.94 13.57
CA PRO A 126 -4.60 -5.01 14.30
C PRO A 126 -4.41 -3.54 13.86
N ASN A 127 -3.23 -3.19 13.36
CA ASN A 127 -2.95 -1.84 12.88
C ASN A 127 -3.71 -1.49 11.59
N ILE A 128 -4.05 -2.47 10.73
CA ILE A 128 -4.88 -2.21 9.55
C ILE A 128 -6.26 -1.78 9.99
N PHE A 129 -6.90 -2.54 10.87
CA PHE A 129 -8.26 -2.28 11.33
C PHE A 129 -8.33 -0.96 12.09
N ARG A 130 -7.41 -0.74 13.04
CA ARG A 130 -7.31 0.52 13.78
C ARG A 130 -7.13 1.74 12.88
N GLU A 131 -6.25 1.67 11.86
CA GLU A 131 -6.08 2.80 10.95
C GLU A 131 -7.23 2.93 9.95
N ALA A 132 -7.91 1.84 9.58
CA ALA A 132 -9.10 1.90 8.74
C ALA A 132 -10.20 2.72 9.44
N GLU A 133 -10.45 2.45 10.72
CA GLU A 133 -11.40 3.24 11.54
C GLU A 133 -11.00 4.72 11.63
N ILE A 134 -9.72 5.02 11.83
CA ILE A 134 -9.20 6.40 11.89
C ILE A 134 -9.41 7.13 10.56
N GLU A 135 -9.29 6.43 9.43
CA GLU A 135 -9.53 6.99 8.10
C GLU A 135 -11.02 6.98 7.71
N GLY A 136 -11.91 6.50 8.60
CA GLY A 136 -13.36 6.55 8.43
C GLY A 136 -13.98 5.35 7.71
N TYR A 137 -13.26 4.24 7.57
CA TYR A 137 -13.82 2.99 7.03
C TYR A 137 -14.69 2.28 8.06
N GLU A 138 -15.84 1.81 7.62
CA GLU A 138 -16.80 1.06 8.43
C GLU A 138 -16.72 -0.46 8.18
N ASN A 139 -17.43 -1.25 9.00
CA ASN A 139 -17.31 -2.71 8.98
C ASN A 139 -17.77 -3.36 7.67
N GLY A 140 -18.52 -2.63 6.82
CA GLY A 140 -18.95 -3.07 5.49
C GLY A 140 -18.07 -2.61 4.33
N ASP A 141 -17.11 -1.72 4.58
CA ASP A 141 -16.34 -1.11 3.50
C ASP A 141 -15.27 -2.05 2.95
N GLU A 142 -15.03 -1.89 1.65
CA GLU A 142 -13.96 -2.56 0.93
C GLU A 142 -12.78 -1.62 0.75
N TYR A 143 -11.58 -2.13 1.01
CA TYR A 143 -10.36 -1.37 0.84
C TYR A 143 -9.18 -2.25 0.47
N LEU A 144 -8.22 -1.64 -0.20
CA LEU A 144 -6.85 -2.13 -0.32
C LEU A 144 -5.97 -1.38 0.70
N ALA A 145 -5.46 -2.11 1.68
CA ALA A 145 -4.50 -1.64 2.67
C ALA A 145 -3.06 -1.98 2.25
N LEU A 146 -2.17 -0.99 2.33
CA LEU A 146 -0.75 -1.12 2.07
C LEU A 146 -0.01 -0.78 3.37
N GLN A 147 0.45 -1.78 4.13
CA GLN A 147 1.16 -1.50 5.37
C GLN A 147 2.60 -1.09 5.08
N LEU A 148 2.95 0.07 5.61
CA LEU A 148 4.22 0.71 5.45
C LEU A 148 5.22 0.22 6.51
N GLY A 149 6.46 0.06 6.09
CA GLY A 149 7.61 -0.10 6.96
C GLY A 149 8.31 1.24 7.20
N ARG A 150 9.64 1.21 7.20
CA ARG A 150 10.43 2.42 7.45
C ARG A 150 10.34 3.37 6.26
N VAL A 151 10.28 4.66 6.56
CA VAL A 151 10.61 5.70 5.59
C VAL A 151 12.11 5.68 5.36
N VAL A 152 12.52 5.37 4.13
CA VAL A 152 13.94 5.23 3.76
C VAL A 152 14.47 6.46 3.03
N TYR A 153 13.59 7.33 2.54
CA TYR A 153 13.96 8.59 1.87
C TYR A 153 12.82 9.61 1.91
N THR A 154 13.17 10.88 2.01
CA THR A 154 12.26 12.02 1.89
C THR A 154 12.88 13.10 1.03
N GLU A 155 12.08 13.78 0.23
CA GLU A 155 12.49 14.90 -0.62
C GLU A 155 11.44 15.99 -0.60
N GLY A 156 11.86 17.24 -0.35
CA GLY A 156 10.98 18.41 -0.36
C GLY A 156 9.91 18.44 0.74
N ILE A 157 10.09 17.66 1.81
CA ILE A 157 9.14 17.59 2.94
C ILE A 157 9.35 18.68 3.97
#